data_AF-A0A7J9FLF6-F1
#
_entry.id   AF-A0A7J9FLF6-F1
#
_cell.length_a   1.000
_cell.length_b   1.000
_cell.length_c   1.000
_cell.angle_alpha   90.00
_cell.angle_beta   90.00
_cell.angle_gamma   90.00
#
_symmetry.space_group_name_H-M   'P 1'
#
loop_
_entity.id
_entity.type
_entity.pdbx_description
1 polymer ?
#
loop_
_entity_poly.entity_id
_entity_poly.type
_entity_poly.pdbx_seq_one_letter_code
_entity_poly.pdbx_strand_id
1 'polypeptide(L)'
;MVPVEFCFLQLKGLVLKKLRELKSICSADRVVVCDSLDYISVANCLKLQRMPLYLSHLHNFQPSPSPALSLSVYIEPKEWWESVEWYHPDTKSLLKPFLSL
;
A
#
# COMPACT_ATOMS: atom_id res chain seq x y z
N MET A 1 -18.89 -9.85 5.79
CA MET A 1 -17.99 -9.92 6.98
C MET A 1 -17.28 -8.58 7.08
N VAL A 2 -17.21 -7.99 8.27
CA VAL A 2 -16.44 -6.75 8.49
C VAL A 2 -14.97 -7.17 8.65
N PRO A 3 -14.03 -6.60 7.87
CA PRO A 3 -12.62 -6.94 7.98
C PRO A 3 -12.06 -6.49 9.33
N VAL A 4 -11.12 -7.26 9.88
CA VAL A 4 -10.42 -6.92 11.11
C VAL A 4 -9.30 -5.94 10.78
N GLU A 5 -9.31 -4.78 11.43
CA GLU A 5 -8.35 -3.72 11.20
C GLU A 5 -7.07 -3.91 12.04
N PHE A 6 -5.92 -3.76 11.40
CA PHE A 6 -4.63 -3.60 12.03
C PHE A 6 -4.12 -2.19 11.77
N CYS A 7 -4.12 -1.35 12.80
CA CYS A 7 -3.73 0.04 12.69
C CYS A 7 -2.24 0.21 13.02
N PHE A 8 -1.44 0.64 12.05
CA PHE A 8 -0.08 1.12 12.29
C PHE A 8 -0.01 2.62 12.05
N LEU A 9 -0.60 3.38 12.96
CA LEU A 9 -0.76 4.84 12.85
C LEU A 9 0.56 5.62 12.82
N GLN A 10 1.70 5.00 13.18
CA GLN A 10 3.02 5.63 13.17
C GLN A 10 3.99 4.98 12.18
N LEU A 11 3.52 4.04 11.35
CA LEU A 11 4.38 3.38 10.36
C LEU A 11 4.71 4.35 9.23
N LYS A 12 6.00 4.72 9.14
CA LYS A 12 6.51 5.63 8.11
C LYS A 12 6.96 4.94 6.84
N GLY A 13 7.39 3.69 6.92
CA GLY A 13 7.97 2.97 5.80
C GLY A 13 7.51 1.53 5.75
N LEU A 14 7.07 1.08 4.57
CA LEU A 14 6.86 -0.33 4.27
C LEU A 14 7.86 -0.77 3.21
N VAL A 15 8.70 -1.75 3.53
CA VAL A 15 9.72 -2.27 2.61
C VAL A 15 9.65 -3.78 2.53
N LEU A 16 9.37 -4.29 1.33
CA LEU A 16 9.35 -5.71 1.00
C LEU A 16 10.36 -5.95 -0.12
N LYS A 17 11.42 -6.70 0.16
CA LYS A 17 12.52 -6.92 -0.80
C LYS A 17 12.90 -8.39 -0.89
N LYS A 18 12.97 -8.91 -2.12
CA LYS A 18 13.45 -10.25 -2.46
C LYS A 18 12.67 -11.38 -1.76
N LEU A 19 11.40 -11.14 -1.45
CA LEU A 19 10.52 -12.12 -0.81
C LEU A 19 9.76 -12.92 -1.86
N ARG A 20 10.47 -13.81 -2.57
CA ARG A 20 9.93 -14.55 -3.73
C ARG A 20 8.76 -15.47 -3.39
N GLU A 21 8.68 -15.97 -2.16
CA GLU A 21 7.64 -16.88 -1.69
C GLU A 21 6.52 -16.20 -0.88
N LEU A 22 6.62 -14.88 -0.66
CA LEU A 22 5.60 -14.15 0.10
C LEU A 22 4.31 -14.08 -0.71
N LYS A 23 3.24 -14.69 -0.20
CA LYS A 23 1.92 -14.69 -0.84
C LYS A 23 1.01 -13.57 -0.34
N SER A 24 1.12 -13.24 0.94
CA SER A 24 0.35 -12.18 1.59
C SER A 24 1.11 -11.60 2.77
N ILE A 25 0.82 -10.34 3.09
CA ILE A 25 1.35 -9.62 4.25
C ILE A 25 0.43 -9.80 5.48
N CYS A 26 -0.87 -10.05 5.26
CA CYS A 26 -1.88 -10.28 6.30
C CYS A 26 -2.91 -11.32 5.87
N SER A 27 -3.69 -11.85 6.81
CA SER A 27 -4.81 -12.74 6.50
C SER A 27 -5.86 -12.03 5.62
N ALA A 28 -6.57 -12.78 4.78
CA ALA A 28 -7.46 -12.23 3.76
C ALA A 28 -8.65 -11.42 4.33
N ASP A 29 -9.01 -11.69 5.57
CA ASP A 29 -10.04 -11.02 6.37
C ASP A 29 -9.53 -9.75 7.08
N ARG A 30 -8.28 -9.34 6.84
CA ARG A 30 -7.65 -8.22 7.52
C ARG A 30 -7.26 -7.09 6.59
N VAL A 31 -7.27 -5.89 7.15
CA VAL A 31 -6.81 -4.66 6.50
C VAL A 31 -5.77 -3.99 7.39
N VAL A 32 -4.76 -3.42 6.75
CA VAL A 32 -3.66 -2.70 7.38
C VAL A 32 -3.88 -1.21 7.15
N VAL A 33 -4.25 -0.48 8.20
CA VAL A 33 -4.50 0.96 8.16
C VAL A 33 -3.23 1.70 8.57
N CYS A 34 -2.67 2.49 7.65
CA CYS A 34 -1.38 3.15 7.85
C CYS A 34 -1.39 4.59 7.33
N ASP A 35 -1.76 5.55 8.17
CA ASP A 35 -1.92 6.95 7.73
C ASP A 35 -0.65 7.81 7.82
N SER A 36 0.42 7.30 8.45
CA SER A 36 1.70 8.01 8.55
C SER A 36 2.75 7.54 7.54
N LEU A 37 2.36 6.81 6.49
CA LEU A 37 3.31 6.28 5.51
C LEU A 37 3.92 7.39 4.66
N ASP A 38 5.24 7.48 4.69
CA ASP A 38 6.06 8.35 3.84
C ASP A 38 6.67 7.55 2.67
N TYR A 39 6.84 6.24 2.82
CA TYR A 39 7.50 5.42 1.80
C TYR A 39 6.97 3.99 1.69
N ILE A 40 6.78 3.52 0.46
CA ILE A 40 6.45 2.13 0.12
C ILE A 40 7.49 1.62 -0.88
N SER A 41 8.09 0.47 -0.58
CA SER A 41 9.02 -0.23 -1.47
C SER A 41 8.62 -1.68 -1.61
N VAL A 42 8.33 -2.12 -2.82
CA VAL A 42 8.12 -3.53 -3.12
C VAL A 42 9.05 -3.92 -4.26
N ALA A 43 10.09 -4.69 -3.94
CA ALA A 43 11.07 -5.15 -4.92
C ALA A 43 11.17 -6.68 -4.91
N ASN A 44 11.06 -7.31 -6.09
CA ASN A 44 11.25 -8.75 -6.27
C ASN A 44 10.34 -9.63 -5.38
N CYS A 45 9.06 -9.25 -5.24
CA CYS A 45 8.03 -9.97 -4.47
C CYS A 45 6.98 -10.64 -5.37
N LEU A 46 7.43 -11.48 -6.31
CA LEU A 46 6.64 -11.94 -7.46
C LEU A 46 5.39 -12.76 -7.12
N LYS A 47 5.34 -13.41 -5.95
CA LYS A 47 4.18 -14.21 -5.50
C LYS A 47 3.20 -13.44 -4.62
N LEU A 48 3.47 -12.17 -4.32
CA LEU A 48 2.60 -11.35 -3.49
C LEU A 48 1.41 -10.92 -4.33
N GLN A 49 0.26 -11.55 -4.11
CA GLN A 49 -0.92 -11.33 -4.95
C GLN A 49 -1.81 -10.20 -4.43
N ARG A 50 -1.76 -9.93 -3.12
CA ARG A 50 -2.65 -8.97 -2.48
C ARG A 50 -1.89 -8.03 -1.55
N MET A 51 -2.23 -6.74 -1.65
CA MET A 51 -1.74 -5.68 -0.78
C MET A 51 -2.88 -5.24 0.17
N PRO A 52 -2.81 -5.56 1.48
CA PRO A 52 -3.89 -5.29 2.43
C PRO A 52 -3.89 -3.84 2.92
N LEU A 53 -3.22 -2.92 2.23
CA LEU A 53 -3.04 -1.54 2.69
C LEU A 53 -4.29 -0.69 2.45
N TYR A 54 -4.67 0.07 3.48
CA TYR A 54 -5.66 1.12 3.41
C TYR A 54 -5.05 2.42 3.94
N LEU A 55 -5.02 3.44 3.08
CA LEU A 55 -4.51 4.78 3.37
C LEU A 55 -5.72 5.70 3.49
N SER A 56 -6.26 5.82 4.70
CA SER A 56 -7.55 6.47 4.93
C SER A 56 -7.49 7.95 4.51
N HIS A 57 -6.35 8.61 4.72
CA HIS A 57 -6.10 9.99 4.31
C HIS A 57 -6.14 10.21 2.78
N LEU A 58 -5.84 9.19 1.96
CA LEU A 58 -5.97 9.30 0.50
C LEU A 58 -7.39 9.06 0.00
N HIS A 59 -8.18 8.28 0.73
CA HIS A 59 -9.55 7.92 0.33
C HIS A 59 -10.57 8.95 0.83
N ASN A 60 -10.32 9.55 1.99
CA ASN A 60 -11.14 10.62 2.56
C ASN A 60 -10.71 11.96 1.98
N PHE A 61 -11.03 12.22 0.71
CA PHE A 61 -10.85 13.54 0.09
C PHE A 61 -11.68 14.60 0.83
N GLN A 62 -11.10 15.22 1.84
CA GLN A 62 -11.53 16.53 2.31
C GLN A 62 -10.58 17.56 1.70
N PRO A 63 -11.09 18.61 1.02
CA PRO A 63 -10.27 19.69 0.48
C PRO A 63 -9.79 20.58 1.64
N SER A 64 -8.95 20.02 2.49
CA SER A 64 -8.19 20.77 3.47
C SER A 64 -6.75 20.82 2.98
N PRO A 65 -6.01 21.90 3.26
CA PRO A 65 -4.62 22.07 2.86
C PRO A 65 -3.75 21.20 3.77
N SER A 66 -3.91 19.88 3.73
CA SER A 66 -2.99 18.98 4.41
C SER A 66 -1.65 19.02 3.68
N PRO A 67 -0.55 19.14 4.44
CA PRO A 67 0.77 19.50 3.91
C PRO A 67 1.20 18.44 2.91
N ALA A 68 1.83 18.89 1.83
CA ALA A 68 2.39 18.08 0.74
C ALA A 68 2.67 16.64 1.18
N LEU A 69 1.81 15.70 0.79
CA LEU A 69 1.98 14.28 1.07
C LEU A 69 3.34 13.87 0.51
N SER A 70 4.32 13.63 1.39
CA SER A 70 5.66 13.20 1.03
C SER A 70 5.69 11.68 0.87
N LEU A 71 4.67 11.12 0.21
CA LEU A 71 4.59 9.70 -0.06
C LEU A 71 5.44 9.38 -1.28
N SER A 72 6.36 8.43 -1.14
CA SER A 72 7.16 7.90 -2.23
C SER A 72 6.88 6.41 -2.40
N VAL A 73 6.51 5.99 -3.61
CA VAL A 73 6.21 4.58 -3.90
C VAL A 73 7.22 4.06 -4.91
N TYR A 74 7.94 3.00 -4.56
CA TYR A 74 8.91 2.34 -5.43
C TYR A 74 8.52 0.89 -5.63
N ILE A 75 8.36 0.48 -6.89
CA ILE A 75 7.90 -0.87 -7.22
C ILE A 75 8.77 -1.49 -8.30
N GLU A 76 9.24 -2.71 -8.05
CA GLU A 76 10.00 -3.52 -8.99
C GLU A 76 9.62 -5.02 -8.82
N PRO A 77 9.27 -5.75 -9.88
CA PRO A 77 9.17 -5.30 -11.26
C PRO A 77 7.78 -4.66 -11.53
N LYS A 78 7.64 -3.90 -12.63
CA LYS A 78 6.42 -3.14 -12.94
C LYS A 78 5.20 -4.04 -13.15
N GLU A 79 5.42 -5.27 -13.60
CA GLU A 79 4.41 -6.31 -13.80
C GLU A 79 3.70 -6.68 -12.50
N TRP A 80 4.40 -6.60 -11.36
CA TRP A 80 3.78 -6.80 -10.06
C TRP A 80 2.76 -5.69 -9.75
N TRP A 81 3.10 -4.43 -10.04
CA TRP A 81 2.18 -3.29 -9.86
C TRP A 81 0.88 -3.46 -10.66
N GLU A 82 0.99 -4.06 -11.84
CA GLU A 82 -0.17 -4.29 -12.71
C GLU A 82 -1.06 -5.46 -12.24
N SER A 83 -0.47 -6.47 -11.62
CA SER A 83 -1.16 -7.71 -11.22
C SER A 83 -1.64 -7.76 -9.77
N VAL A 84 -1.09 -6.93 -8.88
CA VAL A 84 -1.46 -6.97 -7.45
C VAL A 84 -2.89 -6.49 -7.21
N GLU A 85 -3.62 -7.24 -6.39
CA GLU A 85 -4.92 -6.84 -5.86
C GLU A 85 -4.74 -5.92 -4.65
N TRP A 86 -5.26 -4.71 -4.73
CA TRP A 86 -5.29 -3.77 -3.60
C TRP A 86 -6.53 -3.99 -2.74
N TYR A 87 -6.45 -3.68 -1.45
CA TYR A 87 -7.59 -3.79 -0.54
C TYR A 87 -8.80 -2.96 -1.01
N HIS A 88 -8.57 -1.70 -1.42
CA HIS A 88 -9.60 -0.87 -2.04
C HIS A 88 -9.28 -0.66 -3.53
N PRO A 89 -10.27 -0.78 -4.45
CA PRO A 89 -10.05 -0.63 -5.90
C PRO A 89 -9.35 0.68 -6.28
N ASP A 90 -9.66 1.76 -5.58
CA ASP A 90 -9.09 3.08 -5.85
C ASP A 90 -7.67 3.26 -5.28
N THR A 91 -7.18 2.38 -4.41
CA THR A 91 -5.83 2.56 -3.82
C THR A 91 -4.75 2.64 -4.88
N LYS A 92 -4.85 1.84 -5.95
CA LYS A 92 -3.88 1.87 -7.06
C LYS A 92 -3.88 3.22 -7.79
N SER A 93 -5.05 3.81 -8.05
CA SER A 93 -5.15 5.09 -8.74
C SER A 93 -4.67 6.25 -7.87
N LEU A 94 -4.93 6.19 -6.56
CA LEU A 94 -4.48 7.18 -5.58
C LEU A 94 -2.97 7.16 -5.36
N LEU A 95 -2.34 5.99 -5.46
CA LEU A 95 -0.88 5.83 -5.32
C LEU A 95 -0.10 6.14 -6.60
N LYS A 96 -0.76 6.10 -7.76
CA LYS A 96 -0.13 6.31 -9.08
C LYS A 96 0.67 7.62 -9.20
N PRO A 97 0.23 8.78 -8.65
CA PRO A 97 1.01 10.02 -8.71
C PRO A 97 2.36 9.96 -7.97
N PHE A 98 2.50 9.03 -7.02
CA PHE A 98 3.68 8.89 -6.15
C PHE A 98 4.62 7.76 -6.62
N LEU A 99 4.27 7.10 -7.73
CA LEU A 99 4.95 5.90 -8.21
C LEU A 99 6.21 6.25 -9.00
N SER A 100 7.34 5.77 -8.48
CA SER A 100 8.62 5.66 -9.18
C SER A 100 8.79 4.22 -9.66
N LEU A 101 9.09 4.08 -10.96
CA LEU A 101 9.17 2.81 -11.68
C LEU A 101 10.57 2.55 -12.21
#